data_AF-A0A371BMX6-F1
#
_entry.id   AF-A0A371BMX6-F1
#
_cell.length_a   1.000
_cell.length_b   1.000
_cell.length_c   1.000
_cell.angle_alpha   90.00
_cell.angle_beta   90.00
_cell.angle_gamma   90.00
#
_symmetry.space_group_name_H-M   'P 1'
#
loop_
_entity.id
_entity.type
_entity.pdbx_description
1 polymer ?
#
loop_
_entity_poly.entity_id
_entity_poly.type
_entity_poly.pdbx_seq_one_letter_code
_entity_poly.pdbx_strand_id
1 'polypeptide(L)'
;MEHVIVRTGQNGMPTTVVSRGREWSVGAEPVRWFERINWWETRRRMPKGNSRVDVEVLQVQVRLGSNKSSALTTMILERDGLGGGWRLRESVADAA
;
A
#
# COMPACT_ATOMS: atom_id res chain seq x y z
N MET A 1 -1.77 -12.23 0.76
CA MET A 1 -1.75 -10.76 0.68
C MET A 1 -2.16 -10.38 -0.74
N GLU A 2 -3.19 -9.56 -0.89
CA GLU A 2 -3.77 -9.20 -2.21
C GLU A 2 -2.90 -8.16 -2.93
N HIS A 3 -2.73 -8.26 -4.24
CA HIS A 3 -2.08 -7.21 -5.03
C HIS A 3 -3.04 -6.05 -5.28
N VAL A 4 -2.57 -4.83 -5.05
CA VAL A 4 -3.33 -3.61 -5.33
C VAL A 4 -2.58 -2.72 -6.31
N ILE A 5 -3.32 -1.90 -7.05
CA ILE A 5 -2.74 -0.88 -7.93
C ILE A 5 -2.80 0.45 -7.19
N VAL A 6 -1.65 1.10 -7.02
CA VAL A 6 -1.58 2.47 -6.52
C VAL A 6 -1.37 3.39 -7.71
N ARG A 7 -2.34 4.25 -7.99
CA ARG A 7 -2.19 5.35 -8.95
C ARG A 7 -1.59 6.54 -8.21
N THR A 8 -0.66 7.22 -8.87
CA THR A 8 0.02 8.40 -8.33
C THR A 8 -0.26 9.63 -9.19
N GLY A 9 -0.33 10.80 -8.56
CA GLY A 9 -0.34 12.08 -9.25
C GLY A 9 1.03 12.41 -9.85
N GLN A 10 1.12 13.57 -10.52
CA GLN A 10 2.37 14.05 -11.13
C GLN A 10 3.49 14.28 -10.11
N ASN A 11 3.14 14.58 -8.85
CA ASN A 11 4.07 14.72 -7.73
C ASN A 11 4.50 13.39 -7.12
N GLY A 12 4.05 12.25 -7.67
CA GLY A 12 4.33 10.91 -7.14
C GLY A 12 3.52 10.53 -5.90
N MET A 13 2.61 11.40 -5.43
CA MET A 13 1.74 11.08 -4.29
C MET A 13 0.61 10.14 -4.70
N PRO A 14 0.30 9.12 -3.87
CA PRO A 14 -0.87 8.27 -4.06
C PRO A 14 -2.17 9.09 -4.18
N THR A 15 -2.95 8.81 -5.22
CA THR A 15 -4.26 9.43 -5.44
C THR A 15 -5.40 8.42 -5.40
N THR A 16 -5.14 7.17 -5.79
CA THR A 16 -6.16 6.12 -5.82
C THR A 16 -5.54 4.76 -5.58
N VAL A 17 -6.23 3.93 -4.80
CA VAL A 17 -5.94 2.50 -4.66
C VAL A 17 -7.04 1.71 -5.36
N VAL A 18 -6.66 0.80 -6.26
CA VAL A 18 -7.58 -0.18 -6.85
C VAL A 18 -7.36 -1.52 -6.15
N SER A 19 -8.40 -2.00 -5.48
CA SER A 19 -8.41 -3.23 -4.69
C SER A 19 -9.71 -3.99 -4.95
N ARG A 20 -9.62 -5.29 -5.26
CA ARG A 20 -10.76 -6.15 -5.66
C ARG A 20 -11.67 -5.55 -6.73
N GLY A 21 -11.09 -4.85 -7.72
CA GLY A 21 -11.84 -4.18 -8.78
C GLY A 21 -12.62 -2.93 -8.33
N ARG A 22 -12.45 -2.49 -7.08
CA ARG A 22 -13.03 -1.24 -6.55
C ARG A 22 -11.98 -0.15 -6.48
N GLU A 23 -12.37 1.07 -6.83
CA GLU A 23 -11.52 2.24 -6.71
C GLU A 23 -11.74 2.94 -5.37
N TRP A 24 -10.64 3.28 -4.71
CA TRP A 24 -10.62 3.97 -3.43
C TRP A 24 -9.80 5.24 -3.56
N SER A 25 -10.44 6.40 -3.40
CA SER A 25 -9.77 7.70 -3.51
C SER A 25 -9.06 8.05 -2.20
N VAL A 26 -7.81 8.49 -2.29
CA VAL A 26 -7.02 8.95 -1.14
C VAL A 26 -7.63 10.24 -0.58
N GLY A 27 -7.91 10.25 0.72
CA GLY A 27 -8.61 11.34 1.41
C GLY A 27 -7.78 12.08 2.45
N ALA A 28 -6.55 11.64 2.73
CA ALA A 28 -5.60 12.28 3.64
C ALA A 28 -4.16 12.07 3.15
N GLU A 29 -3.22 12.85 3.68
CA GLU A 29 -1.81 12.76 3.30
C GLU A 29 -1.26 11.35 3.61
N PRO A 30 -0.68 10.65 2.63
CA PRO A 30 -0.10 9.31 2.84
C PRO A 30 1.14 9.34 3.73
N VAL A 31 1.34 8.28 4.51
CA VAL A 31 2.54 8.09 5.34
C VAL A 31 3.37 6.96 4.77
N ARG A 32 4.67 7.19 4.57
CA ARG A 32 5.61 6.23 3.98
C ARG A 32 6.80 5.99 4.91
N TRP A 33 7.16 4.73 5.10
CA TRP A 33 8.32 4.32 5.89
C TRP A 33 8.93 3.04 5.33
N PHE A 34 10.02 2.59 5.95
CA PHE A 34 10.67 1.33 5.63
C PHE A 34 10.70 0.43 6.87
N GLU A 35 10.34 -0.83 6.70
CA GLU A 35 10.41 -1.84 7.76
C GLU A 35 11.53 -2.84 7.48
N ARG A 36 12.28 -3.17 8.53
CA ARG A 36 13.34 -4.18 8.50
C ARG A 36 12.72 -5.57 8.45
N ILE A 37 13.04 -6.35 7.42
CA ILE A 37 12.58 -7.72 7.23
C ILE A 37 13.75 -8.71 7.25
N ASN A 38 13.57 -9.80 8.00
CA ASN A 38 14.48 -10.94 7.98
C ASN A 38 14.13 -11.85 6.81
N TRP A 39 14.39 -11.42 5.57
CA TRP A 39 14.02 -12.20 4.39
C TRP A 39 14.59 -13.63 4.40
N TRP A 40 15.71 -13.87 5.09
CA TRP A 40 16.33 -15.19 5.23
C TRP A 40 15.49 -16.18 6.03
N GLU A 41 14.56 -15.72 6.87
CA GLU A 41 13.62 -16.60 7.58
C GLU A 41 12.58 -17.19 6.62
N THR A 42 12.27 -16.49 5.52
CA THR A 42 11.21 -16.89 4.58
C THR A 42 11.74 -17.33 3.22
N ARG A 43 12.99 -17.00 2.87
CA ARG A 43 13.58 -17.26 1.54
C ARG A 43 15.02 -17.75 1.65
N ARG A 44 15.35 -18.79 0.87
CA ARG A 44 16.71 -19.37 0.80
C ARG A 44 17.76 -18.48 0.11
N ARG A 45 17.34 -17.48 -0.68
CA ARG A 45 18.25 -16.60 -1.44
C ARG A 45 17.75 -15.17 -1.39
N MET A 46 18.69 -14.24 -1.49
CA MET A 46 18.41 -12.81 -1.49
C MET A 46 17.41 -12.48 -2.62
N PRO A 47 16.30 -11.79 -2.32
CA PRO A 47 15.37 -11.31 -3.34
C PRO A 47 16.08 -10.37 -4.32
N LYS A 48 15.88 -10.58 -5.62
CA LYS A 48 16.38 -9.68 -6.66
C LYS A 48 15.57 -8.38 -6.64
N GLY A 49 16.25 -7.22 -6.66
CA GLY A 49 15.59 -5.91 -6.78
C GLY A 49 15.23 -5.22 -5.45
N ASN A 50 15.55 -5.82 -4.30
CA ASN A 50 15.29 -5.22 -2.99
C ASN A 50 16.55 -4.65 -2.34
N SER A 51 16.37 -3.59 -1.55
CA SER A 51 17.30 -3.25 -0.46
C SER A 51 17.49 -4.50 0.42
N ARG A 52 18.73 -4.75 0.86
CA ARG A 52 19.16 -6.00 1.52
C ARG A 52 18.35 -6.39 2.76
N VAL A 53 17.60 -5.45 3.34
CA VAL A 53 16.98 -5.65 4.65
C VAL A 53 15.63 -4.93 4.80
N ASP A 54 15.25 -4.02 3.91
CA ASP A 54 14.08 -3.16 4.15
C ASP A 54 12.99 -3.33 3.08
N VAL A 55 11.74 -3.25 3.52
CA VAL A 55 10.57 -3.18 2.64
C VAL A 55 9.89 -1.82 2.80
N GLU A 56 9.52 -1.20 1.69
CA GLU A 56 8.77 0.06 1.70
C GLU A 56 7.33 -0.23 2.11
N VAL A 57 6.83 0.54 3.07
CA VAL A 57 5.46 0.46 3.58
C VAL A 57 4.78 1.80 3.39
N LEU A 58 3.51 1.75 3.00
CA LEU A 58 2.68 2.91 2.70
C LEU A 58 1.33 2.77 3.42
N GLN A 59 1.04 3.72 4.29
CA GLN A 59 -0.29 3.91 4.86
C GLN A 59 -1.04 4.97 4.05
N VAL A 60 -2.27 4.63 3.66
CA VAL A 60 -3.19 5.56 3.00
C VAL A 60 -4.53 5.53 3.71
N GLN A 61 -5.15 6.70 3.87
CA GLN A 61 -6.56 6.79 4.24
C GLN A 61 -7.36 7.01 2.97
N VAL A 62 -8.28 6.11 2.68
CA VAL A 62 -9.03 6.09 1.42
C VAL A 62 -10.54 6.04 1.65
N ARG A 63 -11.32 6.53 0.69
CA ARG A 63 -12.79 6.42 0.66
C ARG A 63 -13.21 5.60 -0.55
N LEU A 64 -14.29 4.83 -0.43
CA LEU A 64 -14.81 4.06 -1.56
C LEU A 64 -15.40 5.01 -2.61
N GLY A 65 -14.86 4.99 -3.83
CA GLY A 65 -15.21 5.95 -4.88
C GLY A 65 -14.86 7.40 -4.52
N SER A 66 -15.54 8.34 -5.18
CA SER A 66 -15.32 9.79 -5.02
C SER A 66 -16.24 10.45 -3.98
N ASN A 67 -17.03 9.67 -3.25
CA ASN A 67 -17.98 10.22 -2.27
C ASN A 67 -17.25 10.70 -1.01
N LYS A 68 -17.28 12.02 -0.77
CA LYS A 68 -16.64 12.65 0.39
C LYS A 68 -17.30 12.28 1.73
N SER A 69 -18.57 11.83 1.72
CA SER A 69 -19.26 11.42 2.95
C SER A 69 -18.99 9.96 3.36
N SER A 70 -18.40 9.15 2.49
CA SER A 70 -18.04 7.77 2.83
C SER A 70 -16.95 7.74 3.89
N ALA A 71 -17.06 6.84 4.88
CA ALA A 71 -16.05 6.66 5.92
C ALA A 71 -14.65 6.44 5.33
N LEU A 72 -13.63 6.93 6.05
CA LEU A 72 -12.25 6.62 5.70
C LEU A 72 -11.94 5.16 6.05
N THR A 73 -11.11 4.55 5.23
CA THR A 73 -10.53 3.24 5.47
C THR A 73 -9.03 3.41 5.43
N THR A 74 -8.37 3.03 6.51
CA THR A 74 -6.91 2.97 6.58
C THR A 74 -6.46 1.68 5.93
N MET A 75 -5.66 1.78 4.86
CA MET A 75 -5.00 0.64 4.23
C MET A 75 -3.50 0.72 4.46
N ILE A 76 -2.90 -0.38 4.88
CA ILE A 76 -1.45 -0.54 4.95
C ILE A 76 -0.99 -1.39 3.79
N LEU A 77 -0.09 -0.84 2.97
CA LEU A 77 0.42 -1.46 1.75
C LEU A 77 1.91 -1.76 1.91
N GLU A 78 2.33 -2.92 1.45
CA GLU A 78 3.73 -3.35 1.42
C GLU A 78 4.21 -3.44 -0.04
N ARG A 79 5.42 -2.95 -0.31
CA ARG A 79 6.03 -3.02 -1.63
C ARG A 79 6.44 -4.46 -1.96
N ASP A 80 5.97 -4.97 -3.09
CA ASP A 80 6.38 -6.29 -3.56
C ASP A 80 7.81 -6.28 -4.10
N GLY A 81 8.65 -7.09 -3.47
CA GLY A 81 10.06 -7.24 -3.82
C GLY A 81 10.37 -8.05 -5.09
N LEU A 82 9.37 -8.39 -5.91
CA LEU A 82 9.57 -9.14 -7.15
C LEU A 82 9.29 -8.32 -8.42
N GLY A 83 8.63 -7.16 -8.29
CA GLY A 83 8.20 -6.38 -9.46
C GLY A 83 7.78 -4.94 -9.15
N GLY A 84 8.00 -4.44 -7.93
CA GLY A 84 7.72 -3.05 -7.58
C GLY A 84 6.25 -2.69 -7.47
N GLY A 85 5.34 -3.66 -7.45
CA GLY A 85 3.91 -3.45 -7.16
C GLY A 85 3.63 -3.29 -5.65
N TRP A 86 2.36 -3.17 -5.28
CA TRP A 86 1.92 -3.06 -3.88
C TRP A 86 1.03 -4.24 -3.49
N ARG A 87 1.12 -4.65 -2.23
CA ARG A 87 0.24 -5.66 -1.63
C ARG A 87 -0.48 -5.09 -0.42
N LEU A 88 -1.77 -5.39 -0.28
CA LEU A 88 -2.59 -4.99 0.87
C LEU A 88 -2.26 -5.87 2.08
N ARG A 89 -1.55 -5.30 3.05
CA ARG A 89 -1.20 -5.93 4.33
C ARG A 89 -2.37 -5.91 5.30
N GLU A 90 -3.01 -4.74 5.45
CA GLU A 90 -4.08 -4.51 6.42
C GLU A 90 -5.09 -3.48 5.86
N SER A 91 -6.36 -3.63 6.24
CA SER A 91 -7.42 -2.68 5.91
C SER A 91 -8.39 -2.56 7.08
N VAL A 92 -8.53 -1.35 7.63
CA VAL A 92 -9.41 -1.05 8.76
C VAL A 92 -10.31 0.12 8.39
N ALA A 93 -11.62 -0.07 8.44
CA ALA A 93 -12.57 1.02 8.25
C ALA A 93 -12.71 1.82 9.56
N ASP A 94 -12.71 3.15 9.46
CA ASP A 94 -13.08 4.00 10.59
C ASP A 94 -14.56 3.79 10.93
N ALA A 95 -14.91 3.99 12.20
CA ALA A 95 -16.31 4.10 12.61
C ALA A 95 -16.93 5.33 11.92
N ALA A 96 -18.03 5.12 11.21
CA ALA A 96 -18.78 6.17 10.52
C ALA A 96 -19.55 7.07 11.50
#